data_AF-A0A183J3G4-F1
#
_entry.id   AF-A0A183J3G4-F1
#
_cell.length_a   1.000
_cell.length_b   1.000
_cell.length_c   1.000
_cell.angle_alpha   90.00
_cell.angle_beta   90.00
_cell.angle_gamma   90.00
#
_symmetry.space_group_name_H-M   'P 1'
#
loop_
_entity.id
_entity.type
_entity.pdbx_description
1 polymer ?
#
loop_
_entity_poly.entity_id
_entity_poly.type
_entity_poly.pdbx_seq_one_letter_code
_entity_poly.pdbx_strand_id
1 'polypeptide(L)'
;MSDSHLEGPHVAVPESGSSKMVDRLNSPSLSHLFAREIFLTPLVTPLFTDVKAYLGYFNFFFIRETTGYREIGGLEAFVHSSVTEIFHIVQAHVAASGGHGILGFKVSINDLSCNPGRNQAQFLLGVSGDIVTTV
;
A
#
# COMPACT_ATOMS: atom_id res chain seq x y z
N MET A 1 6.68 -67.16 -44.80
CA MET A 1 6.96 -65.71 -44.74
C MET A 1 6.70 -65.28 -43.32
N SER A 2 7.79 -65.04 -42.60
CA SER A 2 7.83 -64.76 -41.17
C SER A 2 8.31 -63.32 -41.05
N ASP A 3 7.51 -62.43 -40.47
CA ASP A 3 7.95 -61.06 -40.16
C ASP A 3 7.74 -60.79 -38.67
N SER A 4 8.86 -60.70 -37.96
CA SER A 4 8.98 -60.31 -36.57
C SER A 4 9.07 -58.77 -36.49
N HIS A 5 8.02 -58.12 -35.97
CA HIS A 5 8.08 -56.71 -35.57
C HIS A 5 8.83 -56.60 -34.24
N LEU A 6 10.00 -55.96 -34.24
CA LEU A 6 10.70 -55.55 -33.01
C LEU A 6 10.08 -54.25 -32.47
N GLU A 7 9.60 -54.27 -31.22
CA GLU A 7 9.32 -53.07 -30.43
C GLU A 7 10.64 -52.35 -30.06
N GLY A 8 10.71 -51.05 -30.33
CA GLY A 8 11.72 -50.15 -29.75
C GLY A 8 11.24 -49.54 -28.43
N PRO A 9 12.14 -49.10 -27.53
CA PRO A 9 11.75 -48.66 -26.20
C PRO A 9 11.03 -47.31 -26.23
N HIS A 10 9.88 -47.26 -25.55
CA HIS A 10 9.09 -46.07 -25.28
C HIS A 10 9.90 -45.09 -24.41
N VAL A 11 10.42 -44.00 -24.99
CA VAL A 11 11.05 -42.91 -24.25
C VAL A 11 9.94 -42.08 -23.59
N ALA A 12 9.92 -42.04 -22.25
CA ALA A 12 9.02 -41.19 -21.50
C ALA A 12 9.42 -39.70 -21.69
N VAL A 13 8.52 -38.92 -22.27
CA VAL A 13 8.64 -37.45 -22.34
C VAL A 13 8.26 -36.90 -20.96
N PRO A 14 9.12 -36.13 -20.27
CA PRO A 14 8.74 -35.51 -19.01
C PRO A 14 7.74 -34.38 -19.28
N GLU A 15 6.56 -34.48 -18.67
CA GLU A 15 5.55 -33.43 -18.72
C GLU A 15 6.09 -32.11 -18.17
N SER A 16 5.97 -31.06 -18.99
CA SER A 16 6.32 -29.67 -18.71
C SER A 16 5.65 -29.18 -17.43
N GLY A 17 6.44 -29.03 -16.36
CA GLY A 17 6.02 -28.54 -15.05
C GLY A 17 5.73 -27.04 -14.97
N SER A 18 4.93 -26.49 -15.89
CA SER A 18 4.61 -25.06 -15.94
C SER A 18 3.28 -24.67 -15.27
N SER A 19 2.33 -25.61 -15.11
CA SER A 19 0.99 -25.30 -14.56
C SER A 19 1.00 -24.90 -13.08
N LYS A 20 1.92 -25.46 -12.28
CA LYS A 20 1.88 -25.29 -10.80
C LYS A 20 2.20 -23.87 -10.32
N MET A 21 2.78 -23.00 -11.15
CA MET A 21 3.11 -21.62 -10.77
C MET A 21 1.95 -20.66 -11.07
N VAL A 22 1.26 -20.82 -12.20
CA VAL A 22 0.11 -19.99 -12.57
C VAL A 22 -1.11 -20.28 -11.69
N ASP A 23 -1.29 -21.54 -11.28
CA ASP A 23 -2.38 -21.93 -10.37
C ASP A 23 -2.22 -21.35 -8.96
N ARG A 24 -1.00 -20.96 -8.56
CA ARG A 24 -0.74 -20.30 -7.26
C ARG A 24 -1.07 -18.81 -7.26
N LEU A 25 -0.90 -18.13 -8.40
CA LEU A 25 -1.31 -16.72 -8.54
C LEU A 25 -2.83 -16.56 -8.49
N ASN A 26 -3.58 -17.60 -8.89
CA ASN A 26 -5.05 -17.59 -8.91
C ASN A 26 -5.68 -18.23 -7.65
N SER A 27 -4.89 -18.49 -6.61
CA SER A 27 -5.45 -19.00 -5.35
C SER A 27 -6.17 -17.88 -4.59
N PRO A 28 -7.36 -18.13 -4.00
CA PRO A 28 -8.11 -17.14 -3.22
C PRO A 28 -7.45 -16.78 -1.88
N SER A 29 -6.14 -17.03 -1.72
CA SER A 29 -5.42 -16.96 -0.45
C SER A 29 -4.64 -15.65 -0.23
N LEU A 30 -4.49 -14.79 -1.24
CA LEU A 30 -3.87 -13.46 -1.07
C LEU A 30 -4.86 -12.37 -0.63
N SER A 31 -6.16 -12.55 -0.84
CA SER A 31 -7.19 -11.61 -0.36
C SER A 31 -7.28 -11.56 1.16
N HIS A 32 -6.84 -12.61 1.86
CA HIS A 32 -6.83 -12.67 3.33
C HIS A 32 -5.57 -12.06 3.97
N LEU A 33 -4.45 -11.95 3.25
CA LEU A 33 -3.25 -11.24 3.73
C LEU A 33 -3.43 -9.71 3.76
N PHE A 34 -4.43 -9.20 3.04
CA PHE A 34 -4.89 -7.81 3.07
C PHE A 34 -6.25 -7.66 3.77
N ALA A 35 -6.72 -8.69 4.49
CA ALA A 35 -8.02 -8.61 5.15
C ALA A 35 -7.98 -7.55 6.27
N ARG A 36 -8.58 -6.39 5.96
CA ARG A 36 -8.94 -5.26 6.81
C ARG A 36 -7.94 -4.12 6.97
N GLU A 37 -6.79 -4.14 6.31
CA GLU A 37 -5.92 -2.95 6.33
C GLU A 37 -6.30 -1.97 5.21
N ILE A 38 -6.54 -0.71 5.58
CA ILE A 38 -6.82 0.36 4.61
C ILE A 38 -5.54 0.67 3.84
N PHE A 39 -5.57 0.50 2.53
CA PHE A 39 -4.41 0.80 1.69
C PHE A 39 -4.35 2.29 1.32
N LEU A 40 -3.14 2.84 1.32
CA LEU A 40 -2.83 4.15 0.75
C LEU A 40 -1.83 3.92 -0.38
N THR A 41 -2.16 4.31 -1.60
CA THR A 41 -1.26 4.10 -2.74
C THR A 41 -1.16 5.33 -3.62
N PRO A 42 0.05 5.71 -4.07
CA PRO A 42 0.22 6.79 -5.05
C PRO A 42 -0.30 6.40 -6.45
N LEU A 43 -0.60 5.11 -6.68
CA LEU A 43 -1.14 4.64 -7.94
C LEU A 43 -2.60 5.08 -8.12
N VAL A 44 -2.96 5.43 -9.34
CA VAL A 44 -4.34 5.79 -9.71
C VAL A 44 -5.25 4.56 -9.87
N THR A 45 -4.68 3.35 -9.82
CA THR A 45 -5.40 2.08 -9.86
C THR A 45 -4.81 1.10 -8.83
N PRO A 46 -5.65 0.29 -8.16
CA PRO A 46 -5.18 -0.78 -7.26
C PRO A 46 -4.47 -1.91 -8.04
N LEU A 47 -3.55 -2.63 -7.38
CA LEU A 47 -2.69 -3.64 -8.03
C LEU A 47 -3.32 -5.05 -8.16
N PHE A 48 -4.25 -5.42 -7.27
CA PHE A 48 -4.73 -6.81 -7.14
C PHE A 48 -6.24 -6.93 -6.91
N THR A 49 -6.99 -5.85 -7.11
CA THR A 49 -8.45 -5.81 -6.97
C THR A 49 -8.99 -4.73 -7.91
N ASP A 50 -10.29 -4.70 -8.16
CA ASP A 50 -10.94 -3.66 -8.95
C ASP A 50 -11.66 -2.64 -8.07
N VAL A 51 -11.77 -1.41 -8.56
CA VAL A 51 -12.54 -0.36 -7.90
C VAL A 51 -14.02 -0.63 -8.11
N LYS A 52 -14.76 -0.80 -6.99
CA LYS A 52 -16.21 -0.96 -6.97
C LYS A 52 -16.94 0.37 -7.03
N ALA A 53 -16.51 1.33 -6.23
CA ALA A 53 -17.13 2.65 -6.16
C ALA A 53 -16.16 3.72 -5.68
N TYR A 54 -16.32 4.93 -6.20
CA TYR A 54 -15.69 6.14 -5.71
C TYR A 54 -16.50 6.73 -4.56
N LEU A 55 -15.84 7.11 -3.47
CA LEU A 55 -16.47 7.67 -2.27
C LEU A 55 -16.22 9.17 -2.07
N GLY A 56 -15.21 9.74 -2.73
CA GLY A 56 -14.92 11.17 -2.65
C GLY A 56 -13.45 11.51 -2.68
N TYR A 57 -13.15 12.80 -2.83
CA TYR A 57 -11.80 13.32 -2.84
C TYR A 57 -11.39 13.73 -1.42
N PHE A 58 -10.33 13.12 -0.91
CA PHE A 58 -9.70 13.48 0.34
C PHE A 58 -8.68 14.59 0.08
N ASN A 59 -8.75 15.68 0.84
CA ASN A 59 -7.78 16.77 0.75
C ASN A 59 -7.70 17.53 2.08
N PHE A 60 -6.62 17.31 2.82
CA PHE A 60 -6.43 17.89 4.15
C PHE A 60 -5.02 18.44 4.30
N PHE A 61 -4.93 19.48 5.13
CA PHE A 61 -3.66 20.04 5.59
C PHE A 61 -3.53 19.80 7.09
N PHE A 62 -2.37 19.32 7.52
CA PHE A 62 -2.03 19.07 8.91
C PHE A 62 -0.96 20.06 9.34
N ILE A 63 -1.21 20.74 10.47
CA ILE A 63 -0.25 21.60 11.13
C ILE A 63 0.21 20.87 12.38
N ARG A 64 1.53 20.75 12.57
CA ARG A 64 2.14 20.15 13.75
C ARG A 64 3.18 21.09 14.31
N GLU A 65 3.19 21.25 15.62
CA GLU A 65 4.17 22.01 16.38
C GLU A 65 4.64 21.18 17.57
N THR A 66 5.90 21.33 17.94
CA THR A 66 6.47 20.80 19.18
C THR A 66 7.45 21.81 19.78
N THR A 67 7.56 21.81 21.11
CA THR A 67 8.59 22.54 21.87
C THR A 67 9.63 21.61 22.48
N GLY A 68 9.67 20.35 22.02
CA GLY A 68 10.47 19.28 22.60
C GLY A 68 11.06 18.34 21.57
N TYR A 69 11.51 18.86 20.41
CA TYR A 69 11.95 17.97 19.34
C TYR A 69 13.28 17.26 19.65
N ARG A 70 14.11 17.80 20.55
CA ARG A 70 15.35 17.12 20.99
C ARG A 70 15.06 15.89 21.83
N GLU A 71 14.09 15.96 22.72
CA GLU A 71 13.72 14.90 23.66
C GLU A 71 13.11 13.70 22.94
N ILE A 72 12.48 13.93 21.79
CA ILE A 72 11.90 12.88 20.95
C ILE A 72 12.87 12.30 19.91
N GLY A 73 14.15 12.69 19.94
CA GLY A 73 15.18 12.14 19.04
C GLY A 73 15.55 13.03 17.85
N GLY A 74 15.22 14.31 17.91
CA GLY A 74 15.58 15.30 16.88
C GLY A 74 14.45 15.61 15.89
N LEU A 75 14.75 16.49 14.94
CA LEU A 75 13.78 17.00 13.97
C LEU A 75 13.23 15.87 13.11
N GLU A 76 14.09 14.92 12.72
CA GLU A 76 13.71 13.76 11.91
C GLU A 76 12.73 12.86 12.66
N ALA A 77 12.97 12.58 13.94
CA ALA A 77 12.08 11.76 14.75
C ALA A 77 10.71 12.44 14.96
N PHE A 78 10.71 13.77 15.11
CA PHE A 78 9.48 14.57 15.13
C PHE A 78 8.69 14.47 13.83
N VAL A 79 9.35 14.66 12.68
CA VAL A 79 8.70 14.60 11.37
C VAL A 79 8.19 13.18 11.10
N HIS A 80 9.02 12.17 11.31
CA HIS A 80 8.66 10.77 11.09
C HIS A 80 7.44 10.37 11.93
N SER A 81 7.49 10.57 13.25
CA SER A 81 6.38 10.22 14.14
C SER A 81 5.08 10.94 13.78
N SER A 82 5.18 12.22 13.40
CA SER A 82 4.01 13.00 13.01
C SER A 82 3.43 12.55 11.66
N VAL A 83 4.27 12.22 10.67
CA VAL A 83 3.82 11.65 9.38
C VAL A 83 3.14 10.29 9.60
N THR A 84 3.70 9.44 10.45
CA THR A 84 3.07 8.16 10.82
C THR A 84 1.71 8.36 11.48
N GLU A 85 1.56 9.32 12.40
CA GLU A 85 0.25 9.66 12.98
C GLU A 85 -0.74 10.13 11.91
N ILE A 86 -0.30 10.99 10.99
CA ILE A 86 -1.16 11.49 9.91
C ILE A 86 -1.62 10.36 9.00
N PHE A 87 -0.77 9.39 8.68
CA PHE A 87 -1.17 8.21 7.89
C PHE A 87 -2.27 7.41 8.58
N HIS A 88 -2.16 7.20 9.90
CA HIS A 88 -3.21 6.53 10.65
C HIS A 88 -4.52 7.36 10.71
N ILE A 89 -4.44 8.69 10.81
CA ILE A 89 -5.62 9.57 10.72
C ILE A 89 -6.30 9.42 9.35
N VAL A 90 -5.52 9.41 8.27
CA VAL A 90 -6.04 9.20 6.91
C VAL A 90 -6.71 7.83 6.79
N GLN A 91 -6.05 6.76 7.26
CA GLN A 91 -6.63 5.40 7.24
C GLN A 91 -7.92 5.33 8.06
N ALA A 92 -7.96 5.93 9.25
CA ALA A 92 -9.16 5.99 10.08
C ALA A 92 -10.30 6.76 9.39
N HIS A 93 -10.00 7.84 8.69
CA HIS A 93 -10.98 8.61 7.92
C HIS A 93 -11.58 7.78 6.78
N VAL A 94 -10.74 7.05 6.03
CA VAL A 94 -11.20 6.15 4.96
C VAL A 94 -12.10 5.06 5.53
N ALA A 95 -11.69 4.43 6.64
CA ALA A 95 -12.50 3.41 7.31
C ALA A 95 -13.85 3.97 7.78
N ALA A 96 -13.87 5.16 8.39
CA ALA A 96 -15.09 5.83 8.83
C ALA A 96 -16.02 6.21 7.65
N SER A 97 -15.44 6.47 6.48
CA SER A 97 -16.17 6.71 5.23
C SER A 97 -16.68 5.42 4.57
N GLY A 98 -16.34 4.24 5.10
CA GLY A 98 -16.65 2.94 4.50
C GLY A 98 -15.78 2.57 3.30
N GLY A 99 -14.65 3.27 3.10
CA GLY A 99 -13.69 2.98 2.05
C GLY A 99 -12.74 1.84 2.39
N HIS A 100 -12.12 1.26 1.36
CA HIS A 100 -11.08 0.24 1.48
C HIS A 100 -9.68 0.82 1.25
N GLY A 101 -9.57 2.00 0.63
CA GLY A 101 -8.29 2.67 0.44
C GLY A 101 -8.37 4.02 -0.25
N ILE A 102 -7.20 4.64 -0.44
CA ILE A 102 -7.00 5.85 -1.23
C ILE A 102 -6.09 5.56 -2.42
N LEU A 103 -6.54 5.98 -3.60
CA LEU A 103 -5.78 6.01 -4.85
C LEU A 103 -5.20 7.40 -5.10
N GLY A 104 -4.12 7.47 -5.87
CA GLY A 104 -3.44 8.72 -6.18
C GLY A 104 -3.01 9.47 -4.92
N PHE A 105 -2.68 8.75 -3.84
CA PHE A 105 -2.32 9.34 -2.55
C PHE A 105 -1.06 10.19 -2.70
N LYS A 106 -1.20 11.48 -2.36
CA LYS A 106 -0.13 12.48 -2.42
C LYS A 106 0.13 13.02 -1.02
N VAL A 107 1.40 13.25 -0.75
CA VAL A 107 1.89 13.85 0.49
C VAL A 107 2.86 14.95 0.11
N SER A 108 2.67 16.14 0.67
CA SER A 108 3.56 17.29 0.46
C SER A 108 3.86 17.96 1.79
N ILE A 109 5.15 18.12 2.12
CA ILE A 109 5.56 19.02 3.21
C ILE A 109 5.65 20.42 2.61
N ASN A 110 4.70 21.28 2.95
CA ASN A 110 4.56 22.62 2.40
C ASN A 110 5.42 23.64 3.16
N ASP A 111 5.64 23.43 4.45
CA ASP A 111 6.54 24.23 5.28
C ASP A 111 7.15 23.34 6.37
N LEU A 112 8.42 23.59 6.71
CA LEU A 112 9.14 22.93 7.80
C LEU A 112 10.10 23.95 8.40
N SER A 113 9.88 24.31 9.65
CA SER A 113 10.71 25.28 10.36
C SER A 113 11.09 24.78 11.75
N CYS A 114 12.32 25.08 12.17
CA CYS A 114 12.78 24.77 13.51
C CYS A 114 13.54 25.95 14.11
N ASN A 115 13.47 26.06 15.43
CA ASN A 115 14.25 26.98 16.25
C ASN A 115 15.01 26.18 17.31
N PRO A 116 16.29 25.85 17.06
CA PRO A 116 17.12 25.11 18.01
C PRO A 116 17.24 25.81 19.36
N GLY A 117 17.33 27.15 19.40
CA GLY A 117 17.42 27.90 20.65
C GLY A 117 16.20 27.71 21.57
N ARG A 118 15.01 27.50 20.99
CA ARG A 118 13.76 27.29 21.73
C ARG A 118 13.30 25.84 21.78
N ASN A 119 14.08 24.90 21.25
CA ASN A 119 13.68 23.50 21.10
C ASN A 119 12.38 23.31 20.31
N GLN A 120 12.08 24.25 19.41
CA GLN A 120 10.81 24.30 18.71
C GLN A 120 10.95 23.77 17.29
N ALA A 121 9.94 23.07 16.82
CA ALA A 121 9.81 22.69 15.42
C ALA A 121 8.33 22.67 15.04
N GLN A 122 8.06 23.02 13.79
CA GLN A 122 6.71 22.94 13.23
C GLN A 122 6.76 22.61 11.75
N PHE A 123 5.69 22.03 11.24
CA PHE A 123 5.53 21.81 9.81
C PHE A 123 4.05 21.83 9.38
N LEU A 124 3.86 22.10 8.10
CA LEU A 124 2.59 22.03 7.38
C LEU A 124 2.69 20.90 6.36
N LEU A 125 1.78 19.92 6.44
CA LEU A 125 1.72 18.77 5.53
C LEU A 125 0.38 18.73 4.80
N GLY A 126 0.40 18.82 3.48
CA GLY A 126 -0.75 18.50 2.63
C GLY A 126 -0.83 17.01 2.33
N VAL A 127 -2.03 16.46 2.38
CA VAL A 127 -2.32 15.10 1.90
C VAL A 127 -3.59 15.09 1.07
N SER A 128 -3.59 14.32 0.00
CA SER A 128 -4.78 14.19 -0.85
C SER A 128 -4.84 12.88 -1.61
N GLY A 129 -6.03 12.55 -2.14
CA GLY A 129 -6.26 11.38 -2.99
C GLY A 129 -7.74 11.01 -3.08
N ASP A 130 -8.03 9.97 -3.85
CA ASP A 130 -9.38 9.51 -4.12
C ASP A 130 -9.75 8.30 -3.25
N ILE A 131 -10.77 8.45 -2.40
CA ILE A 131 -11.26 7.37 -1.53
C ILE A 131 -12.12 6.43 -2.39
N VAL A 132 -11.85 5.12 -2.28
CA VAL A 132 -12.55 4.09 -3.04
C VAL A 132 -12.97 2.90 -2.19
N THR A 133 -14.00 2.20 -2.64
CA THR A 133 -14.27 0.81 -2.27
C THR A 133 -13.77 -0.10 -3.38
N THR A 134 -13.25 -1.26 -3.00
CA THR A 134 -12.81 -2.32 -3.90
C THR A 134 -13.69 -3.56 -3.79
N VAL A 135 -13.66 -4.43 -4.80
CA VAL A 135 -14.37 -5.72 -4.82
C VAL A 135 -13.62 -6.83 -4.10
#